data_AF-A0A164G7E0-F1
#
_entry.id   AF-A0A164G7E0-F1
#
_cell.length_a   1.000
_cell.length_b   1.000
_cell.length_c   1.000
_cell.angle_alpha   90.00
_cell.angle_beta   90.00
_cell.angle_gamma   90.00
#
_symmetry.space_group_name_H-M   'P 1'
#
loop_
_entity.id
_entity.type
_entity.pdbx_description
1 polymer ?
#
loop_
_entity_poly.entity_id
_entity_poly.type
_entity_poly.pdbx_seq_one_letter_code
_entity_poly.pdbx_strand_id
1 'polypeptide(L)'
;GTNQYRKAMELLTERFGDQERLKKHYLAELKAMANTRLSETSALSQWQKLHDGLANSVAALNSLGVDTKTHQAYLAPDLLAAFPRTLVSRWRDRWDDEEPTFSKILKALQREIRIREEDETLASNGSGKPVLESATTTTNNGNRGLACLFCQKIHLHHNCNQGSSAQRRATAEKEGRCLKCLARSHRTEHCISRIPCRHCGSTEHSPAVCVARPRGGGYA
;
A
#
# COMPACT_ATOMS: atom_id res chain seq x y z
N GLY A 1 -9.09 -7.52 53.97
CA GLY A 1 -8.04 -6.48 53.88
C GLY A 1 -8.01 -5.76 52.55
N THR A 2 -9.15 -5.32 52.00
CA THR A 2 -9.25 -4.71 50.65
C THR A 2 -9.29 -3.18 50.63
N ASN A 3 -9.32 -2.51 51.78
CA ASN A 3 -9.57 -1.07 51.86
C ASN A 3 -8.30 -0.18 51.82
N GLN A 4 -7.13 -0.75 52.14
CA GLN A 4 -5.87 0.01 52.13
C GLN A 4 -5.35 0.24 50.71
N TYR A 5 -5.48 -0.76 49.83
CA TYR A 5 -5.06 -0.65 48.43
C TYR A 5 -5.89 0.38 47.68
N ARG A 6 -7.22 0.38 47.88
CA ARG A 6 -8.12 1.38 47.29
C ARG A 6 -7.79 2.80 47.77
N LYS A 7 -7.56 2.99 49.08
CA LYS A 7 -7.16 4.29 49.64
C LYS A 7 -5.80 4.76 49.09
N ALA A 8 -4.83 3.85 48.94
CA ALA A 8 -3.53 4.18 48.36
C ALA A 8 -3.66 4.58 46.88
N MET A 9 -4.50 3.87 46.11
CA MET A 9 -4.80 4.24 44.73
C MET A 9 -5.50 5.61 44.62
N GLU A 10 -6.47 5.90 45.49
CA GLU A 10 -7.14 7.21 45.53
C GLU A 10 -6.14 8.34 45.81
N LEU A 11 -5.30 8.20 46.84
CA LEU A 11 -4.26 9.19 47.19
C LEU A 11 -3.23 9.41 46.08
N LEU A 12 -2.83 8.34 45.39
CA LEU A 12 -1.91 8.44 44.25
C LEU A 12 -2.58 9.09 43.05
N THR A 13 -3.85 8.78 42.79
CA THR A 13 -4.62 9.40 41.71
C THR A 13 -4.88 10.88 41.99
N GLU A 14 -5.15 11.25 43.25
CA GLU A 14 -5.38 12.64 43.66
C GLU A 14 -4.09 13.48 43.59
N ARG A 15 -2.94 12.91 43.96
CA ARG A 15 -1.65 13.62 43.90
C ARG A 15 -0.99 13.65 42.53
N PHE A 16 -1.15 12.59 41.73
CA PHE A 16 -0.38 12.39 40.51
C PHE A 16 -1.24 12.12 39.27
N GLY A 17 -2.54 11.88 39.43
CA GLY A 17 -3.49 11.67 38.35
C GLY A 17 -3.94 12.99 37.72
N ASP A 18 -3.02 13.69 37.07
CA ASP A 18 -3.35 14.89 36.30
C ASP A 18 -3.99 14.48 34.95
N GLN A 19 -5.27 14.12 35.02
CA GLN A 19 -6.06 13.71 33.87
C GLN A 19 -6.11 14.82 32.79
N GLU A 20 -6.09 16.09 33.19
CA GLU A 20 -6.10 17.22 32.26
C GLU A 20 -4.78 17.32 31.49
N ARG A 21 -3.64 17.12 32.15
CA ARG A 21 -2.34 17.04 31.47
C ARG A 21 -2.30 15.84 30.50
N LEU A 22 -2.87 14.71 30.89
CA LEU A 22 -2.91 13.52 30.06
C LEU A 22 -3.83 13.70 28.83
N LYS A 23 -5.00 14.31 28.99
CA LYS A 23 -5.88 14.71 27.88
C LYS A 23 -5.16 15.64 26.91
N LYS A 24 -4.50 16.69 27.42
CA LYS A 24 -3.71 17.63 26.60
C LYS A 24 -2.61 16.92 25.82
N HIS A 25 -1.93 15.97 26.45
CA HIS A 25 -0.87 15.18 25.81
C HIS A 25 -1.42 14.37 24.63
N TYR A 26 -2.46 13.54 24.82
CA TYR A 26 -3.02 12.73 23.74
C TYR A 26 -3.66 13.56 22.63
N LEU A 27 -4.28 14.70 22.96
CA LEU A 27 -4.79 15.63 21.94
C LEU A 27 -3.66 16.28 21.12
N ALA A 28 -2.54 16.64 21.76
CA ALA A 28 -1.37 17.15 21.07
C ALA A 28 -0.74 16.05 20.18
N GLU A 29 -0.70 14.81 20.66
CA GLU A 29 -0.21 13.66 19.90
C GLU A 29 -1.05 13.41 18.64
N LEU A 30 -2.39 13.41 18.77
CA LEU A 30 -3.31 13.29 17.63
C LEU A 30 -3.09 14.39 16.59
N LYS A 31 -2.92 15.65 17.03
CA LYS A 31 -2.62 16.76 16.12
C LYS A 31 -1.26 16.63 15.46
N ALA A 32 -0.25 16.13 16.17
CA ALA A 32 1.06 15.87 15.60
C ALA A 32 1.00 14.77 14.52
N MET A 33 0.22 13.71 14.76
CA MET A 33 -0.01 12.65 13.76
C MET A 33 -0.78 13.16 12.53
N ALA A 34 -1.74 14.08 12.71
CA ALA A 34 -2.40 14.72 11.57
C ALA A 34 -1.43 15.55 10.69
N ASN A 35 -0.28 15.97 11.24
CA ASN A 35 0.77 16.66 10.48
C ASN A 35 1.80 15.72 9.85
N THR A 36 1.86 14.45 10.26
CA THR A 36 2.74 13.47 9.61
C THR A 36 2.17 13.10 8.25
N ARG A 37 2.69 13.76 7.21
CA ARG A 37 2.30 13.49 5.83
C ARG A 37 2.76 12.10 5.43
N LEU A 38 1.82 11.17 5.36
CA LEU A 38 2.07 9.85 4.80
C LEU A 38 1.98 9.91 3.27
N SER A 39 2.89 9.21 2.61
CA SER A 39 2.83 8.96 1.17
C SER A 39 2.38 7.53 0.91
N GLU A 40 1.83 7.24 -0.27
CA GLU A 40 1.56 5.87 -0.69
C GLU A 40 2.83 4.99 -0.67
N THR A 41 4.00 5.60 -0.83
CA THR A 41 5.30 4.94 -0.78
C THR A 41 5.95 4.90 0.60
N SER A 42 5.27 5.42 1.64
CA SER A 42 5.78 5.37 3.01
C SER A 42 5.98 3.93 3.49
N ALA A 43 7.06 3.69 4.23
CA ALA A 43 7.41 2.38 4.77
C ALA A 43 6.29 1.83 5.67
N LEU A 44 6.09 0.50 5.68
CA LEU A 44 5.06 -0.17 6.48
C LEU A 44 5.11 0.24 7.97
N SER A 45 6.32 0.36 8.53
CA SER A 45 6.53 0.77 9.92
C SER A 45 5.98 2.17 10.24
N GLN A 46 5.89 3.08 9.25
CA GLN A 46 5.30 4.41 9.44
C GLN A 46 3.77 4.32 9.51
N TRP A 47 3.17 3.42 8.72
CA TRP A 47 1.72 3.16 8.77
C TRP A 47 1.31 2.50 10.09
N GLN A 48 2.06 1.49 10.54
CA GLN A 48 1.84 0.81 11.82
C GLN A 48 1.96 1.79 12.99
N LYS A 49 3.04 2.59 13.04
CA LYS A 49 3.21 3.62 14.09
C LYS A 49 2.04 4.61 14.16
N LEU A 50 1.54 5.06 13.01
CA LEU A 50 0.43 5.99 12.97
C LEU A 50 -0.89 5.33 13.40
N HIS A 51 -1.13 4.10 12.96
CA HIS A 51 -2.29 3.33 13.40
C HIS A 51 -2.26 3.10 14.92
N ASP A 52 -1.14 2.63 15.45
CA ASP A 52 -1.00 2.30 16.87
C ASP A 52 -1.06 3.57 17.74
N GLY A 53 -0.44 4.65 17.28
CA GLY A 53 -0.53 5.96 17.94
C GLY A 53 -1.96 6.49 17.99
N LEU A 54 -2.69 6.43 16.87
CA LEU A 54 -4.09 6.83 16.79
C LEU A 54 -4.97 5.95 17.69
N ALA A 55 -4.78 4.62 17.64
CA ALA A 55 -5.55 3.66 18.42
C ALA A 55 -5.32 3.88 19.93
N ASN A 56 -4.06 4.03 20.34
CA ASN A 56 -3.68 4.30 21.71
C ASN A 56 -4.25 5.63 22.21
N SER A 57 -4.09 6.70 21.44
CA SER A 57 -4.60 8.03 21.80
C SER A 57 -6.13 8.03 21.94
N VAL A 58 -6.85 7.39 21.01
CA VAL A 58 -8.31 7.27 21.06
C VAL A 58 -8.75 6.42 22.25
N ALA A 59 -8.07 5.30 22.52
CA ALA A 59 -8.36 4.44 23.67
C ALA A 59 -8.11 5.17 25.02
N ALA A 60 -7.03 5.94 25.11
CA ALA A 60 -6.69 6.70 26.30
C ALA A 60 -7.68 7.85 26.55
N LEU A 61 -8.09 8.57 25.50
CA LEU A 61 -9.11 9.62 25.62
C LEU A 61 -10.48 9.05 26.04
N ASN A 62 -10.87 7.89 25.50
CA ASN A 62 -12.08 7.18 25.96
C ASN A 62 -11.97 6.77 27.44
N SER A 63 -10.81 6.25 27.85
CA SER A 63 -10.55 5.84 29.24
C SER A 63 -10.58 7.02 30.22
N LEU A 64 -10.25 8.23 29.74
CA LEU A 64 -10.32 9.48 30.50
C LEU A 64 -11.73 10.11 30.52
N GLY A 65 -12.74 9.42 29.97
CA GLY A 65 -14.14 9.87 29.99
C GLY A 65 -14.40 11.11 29.12
N VAL A 66 -13.51 11.40 28.16
CA VAL A 66 -13.71 12.51 27.22
C VAL A 66 -14.76 12.09 26.20
N ASP A 67 -15.76 12.94 25.95
CA ASP A 67 -16.71 12.72 24.86
C ASP A 67 -15.95 12.76 23.52
N THR A 68 -15.70 11.58 22.99
CA THR A 68 -14.94 11.39 21.76
C THR A 68 -15.71 11.87 20.54
N LYS A 69 -17.04 12.01 20.61
CA LYS A 69 -17.86 12.53 19.51
C LYS A 69 -17.56 14.00 19.20
N THR A 70 -17.46 14.85 20.22
CA THR A 70 -17.13 16.28 20.05
C THR A 70 -15.74 16.47 19.43
N HIS A 71 -14.76 15.68 19.87
CA HIS A 71 -13.38 15.74 19.35
C HIS A 71 -13.25 15.10 17.96
N GLN A 72 -14.04 14.07 17.68
CA GLN A 72 -14.09 13.40 16.39
C GLN A 72 -14.53 14.33 15.27
N ALA A 73 -15.58 15.14 15.47
CA ALA A 73 -16.10 16.02 14.44
C ALA A 73 -15.04 17.00 13.89
N TYR A 74 -14.14 17.48 14.74
CA TYR A 74 -13.09 18.41 14.34
C TYR A 74 -11.77 17.71 13.93
N LEU A 75 -11.36 16.66 14.65
CA LEU A 75 -10.08 16.00 14.40
C LEU A 75 -10.12 14.99 13.26
N ALA A 76 -11.27 14.38 12.97
CA ALA A 76 -11.36 13.38 11.89
C ALA A 76 -11.07 14.00 10.51
N PRO A 77 -11.59 15.18 10.13
CA PRO A 77 -11.21 15.85 8.89
C PRO A 77 -9.72 16.21 8.82
N ASP A 78 -9.14 16.73 9.90
CA ASP A 78 -7.72 17.08 9.98
C ASP A 78 -6.84 15.83 9.82
N LEU A 79 -7.23 14.73 10.47
CA LEU A 79 -6.54 13.46 10.34
C LEU A 79 -6.66 12.93 8.90
N LEU A 80 -7.83 13.05 8.27
CA LEU A 80 -8.00 12.69 6.87
C LEU A 80 -7.14 13.53 5.92
N ALA A 81 -6.94 14.81 6.22
CA ALA A 81 -6.06 15.70 5.45
C ALA A 81 -4.58 15.30 5.53
N ALA A 82 -4.18 14.52 6.54
CA ALA A 82 -2.82 13.99 6.69
C ALA A 82 -2.44 12.93 5.64
N PHE A 83 -3.44 12.28 5.05
CA PHE A 83 -3.25 11.18 4.10
C PHE A 83 -3.31 11.65 2.64
N PRO A 84 -2.74 10.88 1.69
CA PRO A 84 -2.89 11.14 0.27
C PRO A 84 -4.36 11.22 -0.15
N ARG A 85 -4.72 12.23 -0.96
CA ARG A 85 -6.11 12.43 -1.40
C ARG A 85 -6.70 11.22 -2.12
N THR A 86 -5.89 10.53 -2.91
CA THR A 86 -6.21 9.26 -3.60
C THR A 86 -6.66 8.18 -2.62
N LEU A 87 -5.94 8.05 -1.50
CA LEU A 87 -6.22 7.08 -0.45
C LEU A 87 -7.51 7.42 0.31
N VAL A 88 -7.66 8.69 0.70
CA VAL A 88 -8.87 9.18 1.40
C VAL A 88 -10.10 9.01 0.52
N SER A 89 -9.99 9.29 -0.78
CA SER A 89 -11.09 9.09 -1.74
C SER A 89 -11.50 7.62 -1.79
N ARG A 90 -10.55 6.68 -1.84
CA ARG A 90 -10.83 5.24 -1.82
C ARG A 90 -11.44 4.76 -0.51
N TRP A 91 -11.11 5.40 0.60
CA TRP A 91 -11.74 5.09 1.88
C TRP A 91 -13.17 5.60 1.94
N ARG A 92 -13.40 6.83 1.45
CA ARG A 92 -14.71 7.49 1.42
C ARG A 92 -15.72 6.78 0.51
N ASP A 93 -15.26 6.26 -0.64
CA ASP A 93 -16.08 5.44 -1.55
C ASP A 93 -16.64 4.16 -0.89
N ARG A 94 -16.05 3.73 0.23
CA ARG A 94 -16.48 2.56 1.02
C ARG A 94 -17.27 2.93 2.27
N TRP A 95 -17.58 4.20 2.47
CA TRP A 95 -18.39 4.68 3.59
C TRP A 95 -19.75 5.13 3.04
N ASP A 96 -20.84 4.73 3.71
CA ASP A 96 -22.22 5.03 3.29
C ASP A 96 -22.62 6.50 3.56
N ASP A 97 -21.81 7.46 3.12
CA ASP A 97 -21.95 8.92 3.31
C ASP A 97 -22.03 9.43 4.78
N GLU A 98 -21.97 8.54 5.75
CA GLU A 98 -21.88 8.89 7.15
C GLU A 98 -20.55 9.58 7.52
N GLU A 99 -20.59 10.43 8.55
CA GLU A 99 -19.41 11.15 9.04
C GLU A 99 -18.23 10.21 9.36
N PRO A 100 -16.99 10.64 9.04
CA PRO A 100 -15.80 9.86 9.32
C PRO A 100 -15.58 9.76 10.82
N THR A 101 -15.70 8.54 11.36
CA THR A 101 -15.42 8.28 12.77
C THR A 101 -13.99 7.80 12.97
N PHE A 102 -13.43 7.99 14.18
CA PHE A 102 -12.10 7.46 14.50
C PHE A 102 -12.03 5.94 14.27
N SER A 103 -13.11 5.21 14.57
CA SER A 103 -13.21 3.78 14.31
C SER A 103 -13.16 3.45 12.81
N LYS A 104 -13.84 4.21 11.95
CA LYS A 104 -13.78 4.02 10.50
C LYS A 104 -12.38 4.27 9.95
N ILE A 105 -11.71 5.33 10.43
CA ILE A 105 -10.34 5.66 10.01
C ILE A 105 -9.35 4.58 10.46
N LEU A 106 -9.44 4.14 11.72
CA LEU A 106 -8.61 3.04 12.26
C LEU A 106 -8.80 1.74 11.46
N LYS A 107 -10.06 1.35 11.19
CA LYS A 107 -10.35 0.15 10.37
C LYS A 107 -9.81 0.27 8.94
N ALA A 108 -9.91 1.45 8.34
CA ALA A 108 -9.40 1.70 6.99
C ALA A 108 -7.87 1.62 6.96
N LEU A 109 -7.20 2.21 7.96
CA LEU A 109 -5.75 2.12 8.16
C LEU A 109 -5.29 0.68 8.38
N GLN A 110 -5.95 -0.06 9.26
CA GLN A 110 -5.60 -1.45 9.55
C GLN A 110 -5.73 -2.33 8.32
N ARG A 111 -6.75 -2.10 7.49
CA ARG A 111 -6.89 -2.79 6.21
C ARG A 111 -5.74 -2.46 5.26
N GLU A 112 -5.32 -1.20 5.20
CA GLU A 112 -4.20 -0.78 4.35
C GLU A 112 -2.87 -1.40 4.79
N ILE A 113 -2.62 -1.44 6.10
CA ILE A 113 -1.46 -2.09 6.71
C ILE A 113 -1.45 -3.57 6.34
N ARG A 114 -2.57 -4.26 6.50
CA ARG A 114 -2.69 -5.69 6.17
C ARG A 114 -2.38 -5.97 4.70
N ILE A 115 -2.89 -5.17 3.78
CA ILE A 115 -2.59 -5.34 2.34
C ILE A 115 -1.09 -5.19 2.08
N ARG A 116 -0.43 -4.23 2.75
CA ARG A 116 1.02 -4.01 2.61
C ARG A 116 1.85 -5.13 3.25
N GLU A 117 1.40 -5.68 4.38
CA GLU A 117 2.01 -6.86 5.01
C GLU A 117 1.89 -8.08 4.10
N GLU A 118 0.74 -8.28 3.46
CA GLU A 118 0.52 -9.33 2.46
C GLU A 118 1.45 -9.12 1.24
N ASP A 119 1.63 -7.89 0.75
CA ASP A 119 2.59 -7.59 -0.34
C ASP A 119 4.06 -7.80 0.07
N GLU A 120 4.47 -7.39 1.29
CA GLU A 120 5.83 -7.60 1.80
C GLU A 120 6.13 -9.08 2.04
N THR A 121 5.17 -9.85 2.55
CA THR A 121 5.32 -11.30 2.75
C THR A 121 5.37 -12.05 1.42
N LEU A 122 4.60 -11.64 0.41
CA LEU A 122 4.68 -12.18 -0.95
C LEU A 122 6.02 -11.82 -1.63
N ALA A 123 6.55 -10.62 -1.39
CA ALA A 123 7.87 -10.22 -1.86
C ALA A 123 9.01 -10.98 -1.15
N SER A 124 8.91 -11.18 0.17
CA SER A 124 9.89 -11.91 0.99
C SER A 124 9.87 -13.42 0.71
N ASN A 125 8.70 -14.01 0.46
CA ASN A 125 8.55 -15.42 0.11
C ASN A 125 8.83 -15.70 -1.39
N GLY A 126 9.10 -14.67 -2.19
CA GLY A 126 9.46 -14.77 -3.61
C GLY A 126 10.80 -15.44 -3.92
N SER A 127 11.53 -15.90 -2.90
CA SER A 127 12.72 -16.75 -3.06
C SER A 127 12.42 -18.26 -3.08
N GLY A 128 11.14 -18.68 -3.09
CA GLY A 128 10.75 -20.08 -3.18
C GLY A 128 9.56 -20.32 -4.13
N LYS A 129 9.79 -21.12 -5.17
CA LYS A 129 8.88 -21.77 -6.14
C LYS A 129 7.36 -21.68 -5.89
N PRO A 130 6.50 -21.43 -6.91
CA PRO A 130 5.06 -21.36 -6.73
C PRO A 130 4.43 -22.77 -6.69
N VAL A 131 3.60 -23.01 -5.67
CA VAL A 131 2.58 -24.06 -5.68
C VAL A 131 1.23 -23.41 -5.95
N LEU A 132 0.53 -24.03 -6.88
CA LEU A 132 -0.81 -23.79 -7.37
C LEU A 132 -1.85 -23.96 -6.25
N GLU A 133 -2.85 -23.09 -6.14
CA GLU A 133 -4.24 -23.55 -6.02
C GLU A 133 -5.27 -22.41 -6.18
N SER A 134 -6.38 -22.81 -6.80
CA SER A 134 -7.45 -22.01 -7.37
C SER A 134 -8.51 -21.64 -6.33
N ALA A 135 -9.16 -20.49 -6.48
CA ALA A 135 -10.62 -20.40 -6.36
C ALA A 135 -11.17 -19.14 -7.05
N THR A 136 -12.06 -19.39 -7.99
CA THR A 136 -12.95 -18.52 -8.77
C THR A 136 -13.75 -17.49 -7.96
N THR A 137 -13.96 -16.28 -8.52
CA THR A 137 -15.28 -15.81 -9.01
C THR A 137 -15.22 -14.43 -9.70
N THR A 138 -15.90 -14.38 -10.85
CA THR A 138 -16.44 -13.30 -11.71
C THR A 138 -16.70 -11.98 -10.96
N THR A 139 -16.47 -10.74 -11.46
CA THR A 139 -17.14 -10.07 -12.60
C THR A 139 -16.37 -8.84 -13.13
N ASN A 140 -16.78 -8.35 -14.31
CA ASN A 140 -16.24 -7.21 -15.07
C ASN A 140 -16.32 -5.86 -14.32
N ASN A 141 -15.25 -5.06 -14.33
CA ASN A 141 -15.10 -3.87 -15.21
C ASN A 141 -13.83 -3.08 -14.85
N GLY A 142 -13.15 -2.51 -15.85
CA GLY A 142 -12.53 -1.18 -15.69
C GLY A 142 -11.10 -1.00 -15.16
N ASN A 143 -10.39 -1.99 -14.60
CA ASN A 143 -8.94 -1.88 -14.37
C ASN A 143 -8.35 -3.25 -13.95
N ARG A 144 -8.00 -4.09 -14.94
CA ARG A 144 -7.32 -5.35 -14.64
C ARG A 144 -5.88 -5.04 -14.23
N GLY A 145 -5.56 -5.28 -12.96
CA GLY A 145 -4.19 -5.50 -12.51
C GLY A 145 -3.47 -6.36 -13.55
N LEU A 146 -2.39 -5.82 -14.10
CA LEU A 146 -1.86 -6.13 -15.42
C LEU A 146 -1.59 -7.63 -15.60
N ALA A 147 -2.56 -8.37 -16.13
CA ALA A 147 -2.35 -9.74 -16.56
C ALA A 147 -1.38 -9.71 -17.75
N CYS A 148 -0.30 -10.48 -17.64
CA CYS A 148 0.75 -10.54 -18.63
C CYS A 148 0.22 -11.03 -19.97
N LEU A 149 0.50 -10.30 -21.05
CA LEU A 149 0.19 -10.67 -22.42
C LEU A 149 0.61 -12.09 -22.80
N PHE A 150 1.73 -12.57 -22.26
CA PHE A 150 2.36 -13.81 -22.75
C PHE A 150 1.80 -15.07 -22.10
N CYS A 151 1.34 -14.97 -20.85
CA CYS A 151 0.90 -16.14 -20.08
C CYS A 151 -0.35 -15.90 -19.23
N GLN A 152 -0.95 -14.70 -19.34
CA GLN A 152 -2.19 -14.30 -18.67
C GLN A 152 -2.14 -14.35 -17.14
N LYS A 153 -0.95 -14.48 -16.55
CA LYS A 153 -0.68 -14.40 -15.11
C LYS A 153 -0.41 -12.96 -14.67
N ILE A 154 -0.63 -12.64 -13.40
CA ILE A 154 -0.45 -11.29 -12.86
C ILE A 154 1.05 -11.02 -12.64
N HIS A 155 1.66 -10.27 -13.56
CA HIS A 155 3.03 -9.71 -13.44
C HIS A 155 3.30 -8.72 -14.59
N LEU A 156 4.31 -7.88 -14.43
CA LEU A 156 4.75 -6.98 -15.51
C LEU A 156 5.28 -7.79 -16.71
N HIS A 157 4.84 -7.42 -17.92
CA HIS A 157 5.18 -8.09 -19.17
C HIS A 157 6.68 -8.38 -19.36
N HIS A 158 7.54 -7.45 -18.97
CA HIS A 158 8.99 -7.58 -19.11
C HIS A 158 9.62 -8.63 -18.17
N ASN A 159 8.90 -9.04 -17.12
CA ASN A 159 9.31 -10.07 -16.15
C ASN A 159 8.75 -11.46 -16.46
N CYS A 160 7.94 -11.60 -17.51
CA CYS A 160 7.47 -12.92 -17.91
C CYS A 160 8.67 -13.80 -18.31
N ASN A 161 8.63 -15.09 -17.98
CA ASN A 161 9.60 -16.10 -18.40
C ASN A 161 8.95 -17.25 -19.19
N GLN A 162 7.69 -17.09 -19.57
CA GLN A 162 6.90 -18.11 -20.26
C GLN A 162 7.02 -17.95 -21.77
N GLY A 163 7.25 -19.07 -22.46
CA GLY A 163 7.47 -19.10 -23.91
C GLY A 163 8.85 -18.63 -24.33
N SER A 164 9.21 -18.90 -25.58
CA SER A 164 10.46 -18.40 -26.17
C SER A 164 10.38 -16.89 -26.42
N SER A 165 11.51 -16.21 -26.45
CA SER A 165 11.57 -14.77 -26.80
C SER A 165 10.95 -14.48 -28.17
N ALA A 166 11.05 -15.44 -29.11
CA ALA A 166 10.43 -15.37 -30.42
C ALA A 166 8.90 -15.47 -30.34
N GLN A 167 8.37 -16.40 -29.52
CA GLN A 167 6.93 -16.49 -29.26
C GLN A 167 6.39 -15.21 -28.62
N ARG A 168 7.10 -14.66 -27.62
CA ARG A 168 6.71 -13.40 -26.97
C ARG A 168 6.75 -12.22 -27.94
N ARG A 169 7.75 -12.14 -28.82
CA ARG A 169 7.81 -11.11 -29.86
C ARG A 169 6.59 -11.22 -30.80
N ALA A 170 6.31 -12.41 -31.31
CA ALA A 170 5.17 -12.64 -32.20
C ALA A 170 3.82 -12.28 -31.53
N THR A 171 3.64 -12.60 -30.24
CA THR A 171 2.43 -12.22 -29.49
C THR A 171 2.33 -10.69 -29.31
N ALA A 172 3.44 -10.00 -29.01
CA ALA A 172 3.44 -8.54 -28.89
C ALA A 172 3.11 -7.84 -30.22
N GLU A 173 3.62 -8.37 -31.34
CA GLU A 173 3.32 -7.88 -32.69
C GLU A 173 1.85 -8.13 -33.07
N LYS A 174 1.34 -9.35 -32.84
CA LYS A 174 -0.07 -9.72 -33.09
C LYS A 174 -1.05 -8.84 -32.33
N GLU A 175 -0.69 -8.45 -31.11
CA GLU A 175 -1.51 -7.63 -30.21
C GLU A 175 -1.28 -6.13 -30.37
N GLY A 176 -0.46 -5.71 -31.35
CA GLY A 176 -0.21 -4.31 -31.66
C GLY A 176 0.48 -3.53 -30.55
N ARG A 177 1.33 -4.18 -29.75
CA ARG A 177 2.02 -3.53 -28.62
C ARG A 177 3.40 -3.02 -29.02
N CYS A 178 3.83 -1.95 -28.37
CA CYS A 178 5.18 -1.41 -28.52
C CYS A 178 6.23 -2.46 -28.12
N LEU A 179 7.22 -2.72 -28.97
CA LEU A 179 8.25 -3.71 -28.65
C LEU A 179 9.26 -3.20 -27.61
N LYS A 180 9.40 -1.89 -27.43
CA LYS A 180 10.29 -1.25 -26.43
C LYS A 180 9.72 -1.31 -25.00
N CYS A 181 8.45 -0.98 -24.82
CA CYS A 181 7.83 -0.86 -23.49
C CYS A 181 6.65 -1.83 -23.25
N LEU A 182 6.21 -2.58 -24.26
CA LEU A 182 5.09 -3.53 -24.21
C LEU A 182 3.72 -2.90 -23.89
N ALA A 183 3.62 -1.56 -23.96
CA ALA A 183 2.37 -0.81 -23.85
C ALA A 183 1.53 -0.91 -25.13
N ARG A 184 0.20 -0.76 -24.98
CA ARG A 184 -0.77 -0.70 -26.10
C ARG A 184 -0.94 0.71 -26.68
N SER A 185 -0.40 1.74 -26.04
CA SER A 185 -0.71 3.13 -26.39
C SER A 185 0.02 3.66 -27.62
N HIS A 186 1.09 3.00 -28.08
CA HIS A 186 1.93 3.49 -29.17
C HIS A 186 2.70 2.35 -29.85
N ARG A 187 3.30 2.66 -31.01
CA ARG A 187 4.22 1.78 -31.76
C ARG A 187 5.68 2.03 -31.37
N THR A 188 6.55 1.07 -31.66
CA THR A 188 8.00 1.11 -31.35
C THR A 188 8.70 2.37 -31.85
N GLU A 189 8.31 2.87 -33.02
CA GLU A 189 8.84 4.09 -33.66
C GLU A 189 8.50 5.39 -32.91
N HIS A 190 7.37 5.42 -32.19
CA HIS A 190 6.90 6.58 -31.42
C HIS A 190 7.12 6.41 -29.91
N CYS A 191 7.95 5.44 -29.51
CA CYS A 191 8.24 5.20 -28.11
C CYS A 191 9.32 6.16 -27.60
N ILE A 192 9.03 6.82 -26.48
CA ILE A 192 10.00 7.68 -25.77
C ILE A 192 11.10 6.88 -25.04
N SER A 193 10.90 5.57 -24.85
CA SER A 193 11.88 4.72 -24.17
C SER A 193 13.12 4.50 -25.05
N ARG A 194 14.30 4.80 -24.50
CA ARG A 194 15.62 4.59 -25.13
C ARG A 194 16.47 3.56 -24.37
N ILE A 195 15.84 2.70 -23.57
CA ILE A 195 16.55 1.73 -22.74
C ILE A 195 17.14 0.63 -23.63
N PRO A 196 18.46 0.41 -23.63
CA PRO A 196 19.09 -0.62 -24.44
C PRO A 196 18.80 -2.03 -23.88
N CYS A 197 18.59 -2.99 -24.78
CA CYS A 197 18.37 -4.39 -24.44
C CYS A 197 19.64 -4.99 -23.84
N ARG A 198 19.55 -5.53 -22.62
CA ARG A 198 20.67 -6.20 -21.92
C ARG A 198 21.23 -7.44 -22.63
N HIS A 199 20.51 -8.01 -23.60
CA HIS A 199 20.94 -9.21 -24.33
C HIS A 199 21.71 -8.90 -25.61
N CYS A 200 21.42 -7.78 -26.30
CA CYS A 200 22.02 -7.47 -27.60
C CYS A 200 22.50 -6.03 -27.77
N GLY A 201 22.16 -5.14 -26.84
CA GLY A 201 22.49 -3.71 -26.86
C GLY A 201 21.55 -2.84 -27.70
N SER A 202 20.58 -3.41 -28.42
CA SER A 202 19.64 -2.63 -29.24
C SER A 202 18.61 -1.90 -28.40
N THR A 203 18.30 -0.65 -28.74
CA THR A 203 17.22 0.15 -28.14
C THR A 203 15.85 -0.12 -28.75
N GLU A 204 15.76 -0.97 -29.78
CA GLU A 204 14.51 -1.18 -30.54
C GLU A 204 13.51 -2.14 -29.88
N HIS A 205 13.90 -2.79 -28.78
CA HIS A 205 13.05 -3.76 -28.13
C HIS A 205 13.37 -3.98 -26.65
N SER A 206 12.39 -4.49 -25.92
CA SER A 206 12.52 -4.96 -24.54
C SER A 206 13.27 -6.29 -24.47
N PRO A 207 14.08 -6.53 -23.41
CA PRO A 207 14.74 -7.81 -23.18
C PRO A 207 13.82 -9.05 -23.27
N ALA A 208 12.54 -8.91 -22.89
CA ALA A 208 11.57 -10.01 -22.93
C ALA A 208 11.25 -10.51 -24.36
N VAL A 209 11.43 -9.66 -25.37
CA VAL A 209 11.16 -10.00 -26.78
C VAL A 209 12.46 -10.01 -27.60
N CYS A 210 13.63 -10.13 -26.96
CA CYS A 210 14.91 -10.21 -27.65
C CYS A 210 15.13 -11.58 -28.29
N VAL A 211 15.23 -11.62 -29.62
CA VAL A 211 15.48 -12.84 -30.40
C VAL A 211 16.96 -12.99 -30.77
N ALA A 212 17.80 -11.99 -30.46
CA ALA A 212 19.23 -12.07 -30.72
C ALA A 212 19.90 -13.16 -29.84
N ARG A 213 20.81 -13.95 -30.43
CA ARG A 213 21.69 -14.84 -29.68
C ARG A 213 22.57 -14.01 -28.72
N PRO A 214 22.85 -14.51 -27.49
CA PRO A 214 23.76 -13.82 -26.58
C PRO A 214 25.08 -13.56 -27.32
N ARG A 215 25.60 -12.32 -27.22
CA ARG A 215 26.96 -12.04 -27.69
C ARG A 215 27.88 -12.98 -26.93
N GLY A 216 28.51 -13.91 -27.67
CA GLY A 216 29.49 -14.82 -27.10
C GLY A 216 30.56 -14.02 -26.38
N GLY A 217 30.93 -14.45 -25.18
CA GLY A 217 32.16 -14.04 -24.55
C GLY A 217 33.30 -14.43 -25.49
N GLY A 218 33.85 -13.44 -26.19
CA GLY A 218 35.14 -13.56 -26.84
C GLY A 218 36.18 -13.56 -25.74
N TYR A 219 36.67 -14.74 -25.38
CA TYR A 219 38.01 -14.86 -24.82
C TYR A 219 38.99 -14.42 -25.91
N ALA A 220 39.73 -13.36 -25.62
CA ALA A 220 41.01 -13.02 -26.22
C ALA A 220 41.90 -12.55 -25.08
#